data_AF-A0A953JF70-F1
#
_entry.id   AF-A0A953JF70-F1
#
_cell.length_a   1.000
_cell.length_b   1.000
_cell.length_c   1.000
_cell.angle_alpha   90.00
_cell.angle_beta   90.00
_cell.angle_gamma   90.00
#
_symmetry.space_group_name_H-M   'P 1'
#
loop_
_entity.id
_entity.type
_entity.pdbx_description
1 polymer ?
#
loop_
_entity_poly.entity_id
_entity_poly.type
_entity_poly.pdbx_seq_one_letter_code
_entity_poly.pdbx_strand_id
1 'polypeptide(L)'
;MRMLAEFRLPGMPDMEALAASQRRNLEALSAANRVALEGAQAVARRHMEILQQSMAEMTEAMKAMSTQESPQAKAARQAELLKAAYEKAVANLKEVADLIQKSNAEALNLLNKRFTEAMDEVKAMVAKQGQTG
;
A
#
# COMPACT_ATOMS: atom_id res chain seq x y z
N MET A 1 51.92 8.96 7.75
CA MET A 1 50.92 8.16 7.00
C MET A 1 50.04 9.08 6.14
N ARG A 2 50.55 9.56 4.99
CA ARG A 2 49.76 10.37 4.02
C ARG A 2 49.78 9.80 2.60
N MET A 3 50.40 8.64 2.40
CA MET A 3 50.56 7.99 1.09
C MET A 3 49.32 7.21 0.62
N LEU A 4 48.26 7.13 1.43
CA LEU A 4 46.99 6.48 1.07
C LEU A 4 45.92 7.45 0.57
N ALA A 5 46.12 8.77 0.75
CA ALA A 5 45.19 9.80 0.27
C ALA A 5 45.43 10.18 -1.20
N GLU A 6 46.60 9.85 -1.75
CA GLU A 6 47.01 10.19 -3.12
C GLU A 6 46.82 9.02 -4.11
N PHE A 7 46.47 7.83 -3.63
CA PHE A 7 46.06 6.71 -4.47
C PHE A 7 44.58 6.82 -4.86
N ARG A 8 44.20 7.94 -5.49
CA ARG A 8 43.05 7.91 -6.40
C ARG A 8 43.48 7.10 -7.61
N LEU A 9 43.29 5.77 -7.54
CA LEU A 9 43.56 4.88 -8.66
C LEU A 9 42.70 5.33 -9.84
N PRO A 10 43.29 5.72 -10.99
CA PRO A 10 42.53 6.03 -12.19
C PRO A 10 41.66 4.81 -12.54
N GLY A 11 40.35 5.01 -12.60
CA GLY A 11 39.36 3.96 -12.87
C GLY A 11 38.57 3.43 -11.66
N MET A 12 38.80 3.89 -10.42
CA MET A 12 37.87 3.55 -9.33
C MET A 12 36.54 4.30 -9.48
N PRO A 13 35.37 3.61 -9.35
CA PRO A 13 34.07 4.27 -9.33
C PRO A 13 33.96 5.26 -8.17
N ASP A 14 33.18 6.33 -8.35
CA ASP A 14 32.94 7.38 -7.36
C ASP A 14 32.27 6.77 -6.11
N MET A 15 33.09 6.38 -5.13
CA MET A 15 32.66 5.61 -3.94
C MET A 15 31.70 6.41 -3.05
N GLU A 16 31.81 7.73 -3.04
CA GLU A 16 30.90 8.61 -2.31
C GLU A 16 29.52 8.64 -3.00
N ALA A 17 29.50 8.75 -4.32
CA ALA A 17 28.26 8.64 -5.09
C ALA A 17 27.60 7.26 -4.93
N LEU A 18 28.38 6.18 -4.91
CA LEU A 18 27.89 4.83 -4.67
C LEU A 18 27.29 4.69 -3.26
N ALA A 19 27.98 5.17 -2.23
CA ALA A 19 27.48 5.14 -0.85
C ALA A 19 26.18 5.95 -0.70
N ALA A 20 26.11 7.12 -1.32
CA ALA A 20 24.90 7.94 -1.35
C ALA A 20 23.74 7.23 -2.07
N SER A 21 24.02 6.57 -3.20
CA SER A 21 23.04 5.75 -3.95
C SER A 21 22.48 4.61 -3.11
N GLN A 22 23.34 3.89 -2.37
CA GLN A 22 22.90 2.81 -1.48
C GLN A 22 22.05 3.33 -0.32
N ARG A 23 22.41 4.47 0.26
CA ARG A 23 21.59 5.11 1.29
C ARG A 23 20.18 5.44 0.75
N ARG A 24 20.09 6.03 -0.44
CA ARG A 24 18.80 6.33 -1.09
C ARG A 24 17.99 5.07 -1.40
N ASN A 25 18.64 3.96 -1.75
CA ASN A 25 17.96 2.67 -1.93
C ASN A 25 17.28 2.21 -0.63
N LEU A 26 18.01 2.26 0.50
CA LEU A 26 17.46 1.89 1.80
C LEU A 26 16.32 2.80 2.24
N GLU A 27 16.43 4.10 2.01
CA GLU A 27 15.37 5.08 2.30
C GLU A 27 14.11 4.77 1.47
N ALA A 28 14.25 4.47 0.18
CA ALA A 28 13.12 4.12 -0.69
C ALA A 28 12.46 2.79 -0.28
N LEU A 29 13.25 1.77 0.05
CA LEU A 29 12.72 0.49 0.56
C LEU A 29 11.98 0.67 1.89
N SER A 30 12.55 1.46 2.79
CA SER A 30 11.91 1.78 4.08
C SER A 30 10.59 2.53 3.87
N ALA A 31 10.56 3.52 2.99
CA ALA A 31 9.35 4.26 2.66
C ALA A 31 8.27 3.36 2.03
N ALA A 32 8.63 2.50 1.08
CA ALA A 32 7.69 1.55 0.46
C ALA A 32 7.12 0.56 1.49
N ASN A 33 7.96 0.03 2.40
CA ASN A 33 7.51 -0.84 3.47
C ASN A 33 6.56 -0.12 4.45
N ARG A 34 6.84 1.15 4.75
CA ARG A 34 5.95 1.96 5.59
C ARG A 34 4.58 2.13 4.96
N VAL A 35 4.51 2.46 3.67
CA VAL A 35 3.23 2.57 2.93
C VAL A 35 2.48 1.24 2.98
N ALA A 36 3.16 0.12 2.71
CA ALA A 36 2.55 -1.20 2.77
C ALA A 36 1.96 -1.52 4.16
N LEU A 37 2.70 -1.19 5.24
CA LEU A 37 2.23 -1.35 6.63
C LEU A 37 1.03 -0.45 6.94
N GLU A 38 1.06 0.82 6.54
CA GLU A 38 -0.05 1.76 6.71
C GLU A 38 -1.30 1.27 5.98
N GLY A 39 -1.14 0.71 4.76
CA GLY A 39 -2.22 0.07 4.02
C GLY A 39 -2.80 -1.17 4.70
N ALA A 40 -1.94 -2.06 5.23
CA ALA A 40 -2.39 -3.22 5.99
C ALA A 40 -3.18 -2.81 7.25
N GLN A 41 -2.72 -1.77 7.95
CA GLN A 41 -3.46 -1.21 9.08
C GLN A 41 -4.80 -0.60 8.66
N ALA A 42 -4.87 0.07 7.51
CA ALA A 42 -6.12 0.63 6.99
C ALA A 42 -7.14 -0.48 6.69
N VAL A 43 -6.70 -1.57 6.05
CA VAL A 43 -7.53 -2.76 5.81
C VAL A 43 -8.02 -3.37 7.12
N ALA A 44 -7.13 -3.54 8.11
CA ALA A 44 -7.50 -4.09 9.41
C ALA A 44 -8.52 -3.23 10.15
N ARG A 45 -8.34 -1.89 10.16
CA ARG A 45 -9.32 -0.94 10.70
C ARG A 45 -10.67 -1.09 10.01
N ARG A 46 -10.67 -1.14 8.67
CA ARG A 46 -11.91 -1.27 7.92
C ARG A 46 -12.64 -2.59 8.21
N HIS A 47 -11.88 -3.69 8.38
CA HIS A 47 -12.46 -4.96 8.77
C HIS A 47 -13.16 -4.91 10.13
N MET A 48 -12.58 -4.19 11.11
CA MET A 48 -13.22 -3.98 12.42
C MET A 48 -14.50 -3.14 12.32
N GLU A 49 -14.52 -2.11 11.49
CA GLU A 49 -15.73 -1.30 11.25
C GLU A 49 -16.86 -2.14 10.63
N ILE A 50 -16.54 -2.98 9.64
CA ILE A 50 -17.51 -3.90 9.03
C ILE A 50 -18.08 -4.87 10.07
N LEU A 51 -17.24 -5.38 10.97
CA LEU A 51 -17.67 -6.26 12.06
C LEU A 51 -18.62 -5.53 13.03
N GLN A 52 -18.26 -4.32 13.47
CA GLN A 52 -19.12 -3.52 14.35
C GLN A 52 -20.48 -3.24 13.71
N GLN A 53 -20.49 -2.87 12.42
CA GLN A 53 -21.72 -2.61 11.69
C GLN A 53 -22.58 -3.88 11.55
N SER A 54 -21.95 -5.02 11.27
CA SER A 54 -22.66 -6.31 11.18
C SER A 54 -23.30 -6.73 12.51
N MET A 55 -22.64 -6.46 13.65
CA MET A 55 -23.19 -6.74 14.98
C MET A 55 -24.39 -5.84 15.31
N ALA A 56 -24.34 -4.56 14.91
CA ALA A 56 -25.46 -3.64 15.06
C ALA A 56 -26.68 -4.11 14.24
N GLU A 57 -26.45 -4.49 12.98
CA GLU A 57 -27.49 -5.01 12.08
C GLU A 57 -28.11 -6.31 12.60
N MET A 58 -27.30 -7.23 13.14
CA MET A 58 -27.82 -8.45 13.74
C MET A 58 -28.72 -8.16 14.95
N THR A 59 -28.34 -7.19 15.77
CA THR A 59 -29.16 -6.75 16.92
C THR A 59 -30.49 -6.16 16.46
N GLU A 60 -30.47 -5.37 15.39
CA GLU A 60 -31.68 -4.77 14.81
C GLU A 60 -32.59 -5.83 14.15
N ALA A 61 -32.01 -6.79 13.44
CA ALA A 61 -32.73 -7.92 12.86
C ALA A 61 -33.43 -8.77 13.93
N MET A 62 -32.77 -9.03 15.08
CA MET A 62 -33.39 -9.74 16.19
C MET A 62 -34.56 -8.96 16.81
N LYS A 63 -34.44 -7.62 16.94
CA LYS A 63 -35.57 -6.78 17.39
C LYS A 63 -36.73 -6.85 16.40
N ALA A 64 -36.45 -6.75 15.11
CA ALA A 64 -37.43 -6.85 14.04
C ALA A 64 -38.22 -8.17 14.06
N MET A 65 -37.57 -9.30 14.36
CA MET A 65 -38.23 -10.62 14.42
C MET A 65 -39.31 -10.76 15.49
N SER A 66 -39.36 -9.86 16.48
CA SER A 66 -40.41 -9.87 17.52
C SER A 66 -41.76 -9.29 17.06
N THR A 67 -41.86 -8.78 15.82
CA THR A 67 -43.10 -8.26 15.26
C THR A 67 -43.97 -9.36 14.62
N GLN A 68 -45.27 -9.37 14.94
CA GLN A 68 -46.24 -10.25 14.26
C GLN A 68 -46.63 -9.64 12.90
N GLU A 69 -46.26 -10.32 11.82
CA GLU A 69 -46.56 -9.93 10.44
C GLU A 69 -47.23 -11.08 9.66
N SER A 70 -47.97 -10.74 8.60
CA SER A 70 -48.55 -11.70 7.66
C SER A 70 -47.47 -12.41 6.82
N PRO A 71 -47.73 -13.62 6.27
CA PRO A 71 -46.75 -14.35 5.45
C PRO A 71 -46.21 -13.56 4.25
N GLN A 72 -47.07 -12.80 3.57
CA GLN A 72 -46.69 -11.99 2.41
C GLN A 72 -45.79 -10.81 2.80
N ALA A 73 -46.11 -10.13 3.91
CA ALA A 73 -45.28 -9.04 4.43
C ALA A 73 -43.89 -9.55 4.86
N LYS A 74 -43.82 -10.73 5.49
CA LYS A 74 -42.56 -11.40 5.83
C LYS A 74 -41.72 -11.71 4.60
N ALA A 75 -42.32 -12.24 3.54
CA ALA A 75 -41.60 -12.58 2.30
C ALA A 75 -41.01 -11.33 1.62
N ALA A 76 -41.79 -10.24 1.51
CA ALA A 76 -41.30 -8.97 0.97
C ALA A 76 -40.14 -8.40 1.81
N ARG A 77 -40.28 -8.42 3.14
CA ARG A 77 -39.23 -7.97 4.07
C ARG A 77 -37.95 -8.78 3.95
N GLN A 78 -38.04 -10.10 3.81
CA GLN A 78 -36.88 -10.97 3.61
C GLN A 78 -36.16 -10.65 2.29
N ALA A 79 -36.90 -10.38 1.21
CA ALA A 79 -36.31 -10.00 -0.08
C ALA A 79 -35.54 -8.67 0.02
N GLU A 80 -36.11 -7.66 0.69
CA GLU A 80 -35.43 -6.38 0.92
C GLU A 80 -34.18 -6.53 1.79
N LEU A 81 -34.25 -7.33 2.86
CA LEU A 81 -33.09 -7.61 3.72
C LEU A 81 -31.96 -8.31 2.93
N LEU A 82 -32.31 -9.28 2.08
CA LEU A 82 -31.33 -9.98 1.25
C LEU A 82 -30.68 -9.03 0.25
N LYS A 83 -31.46 -8.18 -0.41
CA LYS A 83 -30.96 -7.16 -1.34
C LYS A 83 -30.01 -6.19 -0.65
N ALA A 84 -30.42 -5.63 0.48
CA ALA A 84 -29.60 -4.70 1.26
C ALA A 84 -28.28 -5.35 1.73
N ALA A 85 -28.35 -6.59 2.21
CA ALA A 85 -27.16 -7.35 2.62
C ALA A 85 -26.20 -7.57 1.44
N TYR A 86 -26.71 -7.88 0.24
CA TYR A 86 -25.91 -8.06 -0.95
C TYR A 86 -25.23 -6.76 -1.40
N GLU A 87 -25.99 -5.66 -1.52
CA GLU A 87 -25.45 -4.34 -1.89
C GLU A 87 -24.34 -3.91 -0.94
N LYS A 88 -24.55 -4.10 0.36
CA LYS A 88 -23.56 -3.80 1.39
C LYS A 88 -22.32 -4.68 1.29
N ALA A 89 -22.47 -5.99 1.06
CA ALA A 89 -21.34 -6.90 0.90
C ALA A 89 -20.46 -6.49 -0.29
N VAL A 90 -21.08 -6.14 -1.42
CA VAL A 90 -20.36 -5.65 -2.61
C VAL A 90 -19.65 -4.33 -2.32
N ALA A 91 -20.30 -3.39 -1.64
CA ALA A 91 -19.69 -2.12 -1.26
C ALA A 91 -18.46 -2.31 -0.36
N ASN A 92 -18.56 -3.16 0.66
CA ASN A 92 -17.46 -3.49 1.56
C ASN A 92 -16.28 -4.14 0.82
N LEU A 93 -16.55 -5.07 -0.09
CA LEU A 93 -15.51 -5.71 -0.89
C LEU A 93 -14.79 -4.71 -1.78
N LYS A 94 -15.54 -3.80 -2.42
CA LYS A 94 -14.97 -2.75 -3.26
C LYS A 94 -14.05 -1.84 -2.47
N GLU A 95 -14.49 -1.37 -1.30
CA GLU A 95 -13.69 -0.48 -0.47
C GLU A 95 -12.39 -1.14 0.03
N VAL A 96 -12.45 -2.40 0.44
CA VAL A 96 -11.24 -3.15 0.83
C VAL A 96 -10.31 -3.35 -0.36
N ALA A 97 -10.84 -3.66 -1.55
CA ALA A 97 -10.05 -3.78 -2.76
C ALA A 97 -9.37 -2.45 -3.13
N ASP A 98 -10.09 -1.33 -3.02
CA ASP A 98 -9.57 0.01 -3.29
C ASP A 98 -8.43 0.36 -2.32
N LEU A 99 -8.57 0.05 -1.02
CA LEU A 99 -7.51 0.24 -0.02
C LEU A 99 -6.24 -0.55 -0.36
N ILE A 100 -6.40 -1.82 -0.73
CA ILE A 100 -5.27 -2.69 -1.10
C ILE A 100 -4.59 -2.18 -2.38
N GLN A 101 -5.37 -1.87 -3.41
CA GLN A 101 -4.83 -1.37 -4.68
C GLN A 101 -4.08 -0.07 -4.49
N LYS A 102 -4.64 0.87 -3.72
CA LYS A 102 -4.01 2.16 -3.43
C LYS A 102 -2.66 1.99 -2.72
N SER A 103 -2.61 1.20 -1.64
CA SER A 103 -1.39 0.92 -0.90
C SER A 103 -0.29 0.31 -1.80
N ASN A 104 -0.66 -0.68 -2.61
CA ASN A 104 0.28 -1.33 -3.52
C ASN A 104 0.78 -0.38 -4.61
N ALA A 105 -0.11 0.44 -5.18
CA ALA A 105 0.25 1.41 -6.21
C ALA A 105 1.21 2.48 -5.66
N GLU A 106 0.94 3.00 -4.46
CA GLU A 106 1.81 3.99 -3.80
C GLU A 106 3.21 3.41 -3.50
N ALA A 107 3.28 2.19 -2.96
CA ALA A 107 4.55 1.52 -2.69
C ALA A 107 5.34 1.25 -3.99
N LEU A 108 4.68 0.76 -5.04
CA LEU A 108 5.31 0.52 -6.35
C LEU A 108 5.79 1.82 -6.99
N ASN A 109 5.05 2.91 -6.86
CA ASN A 109 5.47 4.21 -7.39
C ASN A 109 6.76 4.71 -6.74
N LEU A 110 6.93 4.51 -5.43
CA LEU A 110 8.17 4.86 -4.73
C LEU A 110 9.37 4.05 -5.27
N LEU A 111 9.17 2.74 -5.47
CA LEU A 111 10.22 1.86 -5.99
C LEU A 111 10.57 2.18 -7.46
N ASN A 112 9.57 2.42 -8.31
CA ASN A 112 9.76 2.80 -9.71
C ASN A 112 10.50 4.14 -9.84
N LYS A 113 10.14 5.12 -9.01
CA LYS A 113 10.85 6.40 -8.96
C LYS A 113 12.31 6.18 -8.60
N ARG A 114 12.59 5.42 -7.54
CA ARG A 114 13.97 5.13 -7.13
C ARG A 114 14.75 4.37 -8.20
N PHE A 115 14.12 3.41 -8.87
CA PHE A 115 14.74 2.68 -9.97
C PHE A 115 15.17 3.63 -11.10
N THR A 116 14.29 4.55 -11.49
CA THR A 116 14.58 5.55 -12.53
C THR A 116 15.76 6.45 -12.12
N GLU A 117 15.73 6.96 -10.88
CA GLU A 117 16.83 7.76 -10.32
C GLU A 117 18.15 6.97 -10.26
N ALA A 118 18.11 5.68 -9.92
CA ALA A 118 19.29 4.82 -9.89
C ALA A 118 19.90 4.65 -11.29
N MET A 119 19.07 4.52 -12.33
CA MET A 119 19.55 4.46 -13.72
C MET A 119 20.19 5.77 -14.17
N ASP A 120 19.66 6.92 -13.75
CA ASP A 120 20.28 8.21 -14.04
C ASP A 120 21.58 8.42 -13.27
N GLU A 121 21.68 7.95 -12.03
CA GLU A 121 22.94 7.91 -11.26
C GLU A 121 24.00 7.05 -11.97
N VAL A 122 23.63 5.89 -12.52
CA VAL A 122 24.54 5.04 -13.30
C VAL A 122 25.04 5.76 -14.55
N LYS A 123 24.15 6.39 -15.33
CA LYS A 123 24.55 7.18 -16.51
C LYS A 123 25.52 8.29 -16.13
N ALA A 124 25.26 9.00 -15.04
CA ALA A 124 26.12 10.08 -14.56
C ALA A 124 27.51 9.56 -14.15
N MET A 125 27.59 8.42 -13.45
CA MET A 125 28.86 7.81 -13.07
C MET A 125 29.70 7.39 -14.29
N VAL A 126 29.07 6.78 -15.31
CA VAL A 126 29.74 6.38 -16.55
C VAL A 126 30.23 7.60 -17.34
N ALA A 127 29.40 8.63 -17.48
CA ALA A 127 29.78 9.88 -18.17
C ALA A 127 30.97 10.58 -17.48
N LYS A 128 31.01 10.56 -16.14
CA LYS A 128 32.08 11.17 -15.34
C LYS A 128 33.40 10.41 -15.51
N GLN A 129 33.36 9.07 -15.63
CA GLN A 129 34.54 8.24 -15.95
C GLN A 129 35.06 8.50 -17.37
N GLY A 130 34.19 8.69 -18.36
CA GLY A 130 34.58 8.99 -19.74
C GLY A 130 35.21 10.38 -19.96
N GLN A 131 35.08 11.30 -18.99
CA GLN A 131 35.67 12.65 -19.03
C GLN A 131 37.01 12.75 -18.28
N THR A 132 37.38 11.71 -17.51
CA THR A 132 38.63 11.66 -16.73
C THR A 132 39.67 10.71 -17.33
N GLY A 133 39.39 10.14 -18.51
CA GLY A 133 40.31 9.33 -19.31
C GLY A 133 40.99 10.13 -20.42
#